data_AF-A0A4Q9XLS9-F1
#
_entry.id   AF-A0A4Q9XLS9-F1
#
_cell.length_a   1.000
_cell.length_b   1.000
_cell.length_c   1.000
_cell.angle_alpha   90.00
_cell.angle_beta   90.00
_cell.angle_gamma   90.00
#
_symmetry.space_group_name_H-M   'P 1'
#
loop_
_entity.id
_entity.type
_entity.pdbx_description
1 polymer ?
#
loop_
_entity_poly.entity_id
_entity_poly.type
_entity_poly.pdbx_seq_one_letter_code
_entity_poly.pdbx_strand_id
1 'polypeptide(L)'
;MSRQSVSYYIAKHFITALAYGDTSGLTEYEELGLLIFESNLPWANGSWEYPTDESHDDFKRCHITGKLSDCALVHYHQWEQVSCN
;
A
#
# COMPACT_ATOMS: atom_id res chain seq x y z
N MET A 1 -5.45 -20.19 -12.16
CA MET A 1 -6.17 -19.47 -11.09
C MET A 1 -5.88 -17.99 -11.27
N SER A 2 -6.89 -17.13 -11.13
CA SER A 2 -6.75 -15.70 -11.44
C SER A 2 -6.32 -14.96 -10.16
N ARG A 3 -5.08 -14.48 -10.09
CA ARG A 3 -4.60 -13.63 -8.99
C ARG A 3 -5.46 -12.36 -8.93
N GLN A 4 -6.16 -12.14 -7.83
CA GLN A 4 -6.90 -10.89 -7.60
C GLN A 4 -5.94 -9.80 -7.10
N SER A 5 -6.07 -8.59 -7.66
CA SER A 5 -5.21 -7.45 -7.34
C SER A 5 -6.01 -6.16 -7.31
N VAL A 6 -5.68 -5.26 -6.37
CA VAL A 6 -6.20 -3.89 -6.30
C VAL A 6 -5.03 -2.90 -6.27
N SER A 7 -5.15 -1.84 -7.05
CA SER A 7 -4.11 -0.81 -7.17
C SER A 7 -4.44 0.42 -6.33
N TYR A 8 -3.42 1.01 -5.71
CA TYR A 8 -3.55 2.21 -4.89
C TYR A 8 -2.46 3.23 -5.24
N TYR A 9 -2.82 4.51 -5.24
CA TYR A 9 -1.85 5.60 -5.21
C TYR A 9 -1.49 5.92 -3.76
N ILE A 10 -0.23 5.66 -3.38
CA ILE A 10 0.27 5.81 -2.02
C ILE A 10 1.45 6.77 -2.01
N ALA A 11 1.42 7.76 -1.11
CA ALA A 11 2.53 8.69 -0.98
C ALA A 11 3.80 7.94 -0.56
N LYS A 12 4.94 8.26 -1.21
CA LYS A 12 6.17 7.48 -1.10
C LYS A 12 6.66 7.24 0.34
N HIS A 13 6.46 8.21 1.24
CA HIS A 13 6.89 8.07 2.64
C HIS A 13 6.15 6.97 3.41
N PHE A 14 4.98 6.51 2.94
CA PHE A 14 4.30 5.35 3.52
C PHE A 14 4.82 4.00 3.02
N ILE A 15 5.61 3.96 1.95
CA ILE A 15 6.07 2.69 1.36
C ILE A 15 6.94 1.92 2.35
N THR A 16 7.85 2.60 3.06
CA THR A 16 8.70 1.97 4.06
C THR A 16 7.88 1.33 5.19
N ALA A 17 6.84 2.02 5.66
CA ALA A 17 5.93 1.49 6.67
C ALA A 17 5.17 0.26 6.16
N LEU A 18 4.66 0.30 4.92
CA LEU A 18 3.96 -0.84 4.33
C LEU A 18 4.87 -2.04 4.05
N ALA A 19 6.11 -1.79 3.60
CA ALA A 19 7.03 -2.84 3.17
C ALA A 19 7.74 -3.52 4.35
N TYR A 20 8.04 -2.75 5.40
CA TYR A 20 8.90 -3.19 6.51
C TYR A 20 8.25 -3.06 7.88
N GLY A 21 7.06 -2.48 7.99
CA GLY A 21 6.40 -2.22 9.28
C GLY A 21 7.05 -1.10 10.10
N ASP A 22 7.93 -0.31 9.49
CA ASP A 22 8.62 0.80 10.17
C ASP A 22 7.86 2.12 9.98
N THR A 23 7.19 2.56 11.04
CA THR A 23 6.42 3.81 11.06
C THR A 23 7.17 4.99 11.66
N SER A 24 8.46 4.83 12.03
CA SER A 24 9.23 5.86 12.75
C SER A 24 9.36 7.20 12.02
N GLY A 25 9.15 7.23 10.70
CA GLY A 25 9.13 8.42 9.86
C GLY A 25 7.75 9.08 9.69
N LEU A 26 6.69 8.54 10.29
CA LEU A 26 5.32 9.01 10.17
C LEU A 26 4.92 9.84 11.40
N THR A 27 4.06 10.83 11.19
CA THR A 27 3.37 11.52 12.29
C THR A 27 2.24 10.64 12.86
N GLU A 28 1.79 10.89 14.09
CA GLU A 28 0.68 10.15 14.72
C GLU A 28 -0.59 10.11 13.84
N TYR A 29 -0.89 11.21 13.13
CA TYR A 29 -2.02 11.27 12.20
C TYR A 29 -1.83 10.40 10.96
N GLU A 30 -0.60 10.29 10.46
CA GLU A 30 -0.25 9.47 9.32
C GLU A 30 -0.25 7.99 9.69
N GLU A 31 0.27 7.64 10.87
CA GLU A 31 0.18 6.29 11.42
C GLU A 31 -1.28 5.87 11.58
N LEU A 32 -2.14 6.72 12.15
CA LEU A 32 -3.56 6.43 12.27
C LEU A 32 -4.23 6.25 10.89
N GLY A 33 -3.89 7.11 9.93
CA GLY A 33 -4.37 6.99 8.55
C GLY A 33 -3.96 5.66 7.90
N LEU A 34 -2.70 5.25 8.10
CA LEU A 34 -2.17 3.98 7.63
C LEU A 34 -2.92 2.79 8.25
N LEU A 35 -3.12 2.80 9.57
CA LEU A 35 -3.85 1.74 10.27
C LEU A 35 -5.30 1.61 9.78
N ILE A 36 -5.98 2.75 9.60
CA ILE A 36 -7.34 2.76 9.04
C ILE A 36 -7.32 2.20 7.61
N PHE A 37 -6.36 2.63 6.79
CA PHE A 37 -6.20 2.13 5.43
C PHE A 37 -6.01 0.60 5.39
N GLU A 38 -5.09 0.06 6.20
CA GLU A 38 -4.81 -1.37 6.29
C GLU A 38 -6.03 -2.17 6.77
N SER A 39 -6.81 -1.64 7.72
CA SER A 39 -8.04 -2.29 8.21
C SER A 39 -9.15 -2.38 7.15
N ASN A 40 -9.07 -1.56 6.08
CA ASN A 40 -10.02 -1.52 4.97
C ASN A 40 -9.52 -2.26 3.72
N LEU A 41 -8.37 -2.95 3.79
CA LEU A 41 -7.89 -3.75 2.67
C LEU A 41 -8.89 -4.88 2.36
N PRO A 42 -9.12 -5.19 1.08
CA PRO A 42 -10.14 -6.16 0.66
C PRO A 42 -9.84 -7.59 1.12
N TRP A 43 -8.59 -7.87 1.50
CA TRP A 43 -8.14 -9.17 1.95
C TRP A 43 -7.25 -9.02 3.18
N ALA A 44 -7.49 -9.83 4.21
CA ALA A 44 -6.62 -9.91 5.38
C ALA A 44 -5.24 -10.53 5.04
N ASN A 45 -5.17 -11.34 3.99
CA ASN A 45 -3.99 -12.11 3.61
C ASN A 45 -3.57 -11.70 2.20
N GLY A 46 -2.60 -10.81 2.11
CA GLY A 46 -2.10 -10.34 0.83
C GLY A 46 -0.66 -9.88 0.89
N SER A 47 -0.16 -9.47 -0.28
CA SER A 47 1.19 -8.94 -0.45
C SER A 47 1.15 -7.67 -1.27
N TRP A 48 2.05 -6.75 -0.94
CA TRP A 48 2.29 -5.56 -1.71
C TRP A 48 3.33 -5.81 -2.80
N GLU A 49 3.06 -5.27 -3.97
CA GLU A 49 4.02 -5.09 -5.05
C GLU A 49 4.26 -3.59 -5.24
N TYR A 50 5.52 -3.20 -5.12
CA TYR A 50 5.98 -1.82 -5.20
C TYR A 50 6.66 -1.57 -6.55
N PRO A 51 6.59 -0.35 -7.11
CA PRO A 51 7.26 -0.05 -8.37
C PRO A 51 8.78 -0.17 -8.22
N THR A 52 9.42 -0.73 -9.24
CA THR A 52 10.89 -0.89 -9.29
C THR A 52 11.62 0.35 -9.81
N ASP A 53 10.92 1.19 -10.57
CA ASP A 53 11.47 2.41 -11.17
C ASP A 53 10.82 3.66 -10.56
N GLU A 54 11.64 4.67 -10.25
CA GLU A 54 11.20 5.96 -9.68
C GLU A 54 10.37 6.81 -10.65
N SER A 55 10.18 6.38 -11.90
CA SER A 55 9.53 7.14 -12.98
C SER A 55 8.00 7.16 -12.93
N HIS A 56 7.38 6.68 -11.84
CA HIS A 56 5.92 6.56 -11.70
C HIS A 56 5.34 7.51 -10.63
N ASP A 57 6.04 8.62 -10.37
CA ASP A 57 5.59 9.65 -9.44
C ASP A 57 4.63 10.59 -10.13
N ASP A 58 3.34 10.30 -9.99
CA ASP A 58 2.30 11.24 -10.37
C ASP A 58 1.86 12.02 -9.13
N PHE A 59 1.76 13.35 -9.27
CA PHE A 59 1.12 14.19 -8.25
C PHE A 59 -0.39 13.89 -8.21
N LYS A 60 -0.78 12.99 -7.31
CA LYS A 60 -2.14 12.43 -7.21
C LYS A 60 -2.60 12.44 -5.76
N ARG A 61 -3.88 12.11 -5.58
CA ARG A 61 -4.48 11.97 -4.26
C ARG A 61 -4.04 10.64 -3.64
N CYS A 62 -3.31 10.71 -2.52
CA CYS A 62 -2.93 9.55 -1.73
C CYS A 62 -4.17 8.88 -1.15
N HIS A 63 -4.26 7.55 -1.25
CA HIS A 63 -5.39 6.78 -0.71
C HIS A 63 -5.39 6.68 0.82
N ILE A 64 -4.23 6.83 1.46
CA ILE A 64 -4.11 6.79 2.93
C ILE A 64 -4.61 8.10 3.54
N THR A 65 -4.08 9.23 3.07
CA THR A 65 -4.33 10.54 3.70
C THR A 65 -5.42 11.35 2.99
N GLY A 66 -5.80 10.97 1.76
CA GLY A 66 -6.69 11.75 0.92
C GLY A 66 -6.11 13.11 0.46
N LYS A 67 -4.81 13.37 0.67
CA LYS A 67 -4.14 14.61 0.25
C LYS A 67 -3.42 14.43 -1.09
N LEU A 68 -3.22 15.53 -1.83
CA LEU A 68 -2.36 15.52 -3.01
C LEU A 68 -0.89 15.43 -2.56
N SER A 69 -0.14 14.50 -3.16
CA SER A 69 1.27 14.25 -2.85
C SER A 69 1.92 13.53 -4.03
N ASP A 70 3.25 13.45 -4.02
CA ASP A 70 3.98 12.54 -4.89
C ASP A 70 3.68 11.10 -4.46
N CYS A 71 2.89 10.41 -5.29
CA CYS A 71 2.40 9.08 -5.02
C CYS A 71 2.96 8.07 -6.01
N ALA A 72 3.27 6.89 -5.50
CA ALA A 72 3.57 5.71 -6.29
C ALA A 72 2.29 4.89 -6.50
N LEU A 73 2.13 4.31 -7.69
CA LEU A 73 1.14 3.26 -7.91
C LEU A 73 1.68 1.94 -7.34
N VAL A 74 1.00 1.40 -6.34
CA VAL A 74 1.32 0.11 -5.72
C VAL A 74 0.16 -0.87 -5.91
N HIS A 75 0.46 -2.17 -5.89
CA HIS A 75 -0.55 -3.21 -6.07
C HIS A 75 -0.62 -4.10 -4.83
N TYR A 76 -1.83 -4.26 -4.28
CA TYR A 76 -2.10 -5.24 -3.24
C TYR A 76 -2.69 -6.49 -3.87
N HIS A 77 -2.14 -7.65 -3.54
CA HIS A 77 -2.52 -8.92 -4.14
C HIS A 77 -2.98 -9.90 -3.08
N GLN A 78 -4.10 -10.57 -3.33
CA GLN A 78 -4.54 -11.66 -2.49
C GLN A 78 -3.51 -12.81 -2.53
N TRP A 79 -3.16 -13.38 -1.38
CA TRP A 79 -2.43 -14.63 -1.34
C TRP A 79 -3.31 -15.78 -1.85
N GLU A 80 -2.82 -16.52 -2.85
CA GLU A 80 -3.44 -17.79 -3.20
C GLU A 80 -3.16 -18.79 -2.07
N GLN A 81 -4.22 -19.33 -1.46
CA GLN A 81 -4.07 -20.46 -0.55
C GLN A 81 -3.56 -21.66 -1.37
N VAL A 82 -2.27 -21.96 -1.24
CA VAL A 82 -1.74 -23.23 -1.73
C VAL A 82 -2.21 -24.30 -0.76
N SER A 83 -3.33 -24.95 -1.07
CA SER A 83 -3.73 -26.17 -0.39
C SER A 83 -2.73 -27.26 -0.75
N CYS A 84 -1.80 -27.56 0.16
CA CYS A 84 -1.00 -28.78 0.07
C CYS A 84 -1.95 -29.96 0.35
N ASN A 85 -2.36 -30.68 -0.70
CA ASN A 85 -3.00 -31.99 -0.59
C ASN A 85 -2.01 -33.06 -0.17
#